data_AF-A0A5E6NGI4-F1
#
_entry.id   AF-A0A5E6NGI4-F1
#
_cell.length_a   1.000
_cell.length_b   1.000
_cell.length_c   1.000
_cell.angle_alpha   90.00
_cell.angle_beta   90.00
_cell.angle_gamma   90.00
#
_symmetry.space_group_name_H-M   'P 1'
#
loop_
_entity.id
_entity.type
_entity.pdbx_description
1 polymer ?
#
loop_
_entity_poly.entity_id
_entity_poly.type
_entity_poly.pdbx_seq_one_letter_code
_entity_poly.pdbx_strand_id
1 'polypeptide(L)' 'MNKALSVTTTTLLLLLIANVFIDVVLRYAFNNSSIALQELEWHLFSAMFLLSIAYGLQNDTHVRVDVFS' A
#
# COMPACT_ATOMS: atom_id res chain seq x y z
N MET A 1 19.58 3.27 -7.81
CA MET A 1 18.91 3.11 -6.50
C MET A 1 17.38 3.12 -6.63
N ASN A 2 16.79 4.04 -7.42
CA ASN A 2 15.33 4.26 -7.48
C ASN A 2 14.51 3.11 -8.12
N LYS A 3 15.08 2.35 -9.07
CA LYS A 3 14.35 1.27 -9.75
C LYS A 3 14.00 0.11 -8.81
N ALA A 4 14.91 -0.26 -7.91
CA ALA A 4 14.67 -1.32 -6.95
C ALA A 4 13.54 -0.95 -5.98
N LEU A 5 13.59 0.26 -5.41
CA LEU A 5 12.56 0.77 -4.50
C LEU A 5 11.19 0.91 -5.17
N SER A 6 11.17 1.40 -6.42
CA SER A 6 9.93 1.50 -7.21
C SER A 6 9.35 0.12 -7.51
N VAL A 7 10.17 -0.87 -7.86
CA VAL A 7 9.72 -2.26 -8.10
C VAL A 7 9.20 -2.89 -6.81
N THR A 8 9.85 -2.69 -5.67
CA THR A 8 9.39 -3.23 -4.38
C THR A 8 8.04 -2.62 -3.97
N THR A 9 7.87 -1.31 -4.11
CA THR A 9 6.60 -0.64 -3.79
C THR A 9 5.48 -1.09 -4.73
N THR A 10 5.77 -1.24 -6.03
CA THR A 10 4.80 -1.74 -7.01
C THR A 10 4.40 -3.18 -6.72
N THR A 11 5.35 -4.02 -6.31
CA THR A 11 5.08 -5.41 -5.93
C THR A 11 4.18 -5.48 -4.69
N LEU A 12 4.45 -4.67 -3.67
CA LEU A 12 3.59 -4.58 -2.47
C LEU A 12 2.18 -4.08 -2.82
N LEU A 13 2.04 -3.13 -3.74
CA LEU A 13 0.76 -2.66 -4.22
C LEU A 13 -0.05 -3.78 -4.89
N LEU A 14 0.60 -4.55 -5.78
CA LEU A 14 -0.06 -5.68 -6.45
C LEU A 14 -0.52 -6.75 -5.44
N LEU A 15 0.31 -7.04 -4.43
CA LEU A 15 -0.06 -7.97 -3.36
C LEU A 15 -1.22 -7.44 -2.52
N LEU A 16 -1.22 -6.14 -2.19
CA LEU A 16 -2.31 -5.51 -1.45
C LEU A 16 -3.63 -5.59 -2.23
N ILE A 17 -3.61 -5.25 -3.53
CA ILE A 17 -4.80 -5.32 -4.39
C ILE A 17 -5.31 -6.76 -4.48
N ALA A 18 -4.42 -7.73 -4.67
CA ALA A 18 -4.79 -9.14 -4.71
C ALA A 18 -5.40 -9.60 -3.38
N ASN A 19 -4.85 -9.17 -2.24
CA ASN A 19 -5.38 -9.51 -0.92
C ASN A 19 -6.79 -8.95 -0.70
N VAL A 20 -6.99 -7.66 -0.96
CA VAL A 20 -8.30 -7.00 -0.84
C VAL A 20 -9.33 -7.66 -1.77
N PHE A 21 -8.91 -7.98 -3.00
CA PHE A 21 -9.79 -8.67 -3.94
C PHE A 21 -10.22 -10.04 -3.41
N ILE A 22 -9.29 -10.83 -2.87
CA ILE A 22 -9.59 -12.13 -2.28
C ILE A 22 -10.51 -11.99 -1.06
N ASP A 23 -10.24 -11.03 -0.16
CA ASP A 23 -11.09 -10.76 1.01
C ASP A 23 -12.53 -10.41 0.61
N VAL A 24 -12.70 -9.53 -0.38
CA VAL A 24 -14.01 -9.14 -0.93
C VAL A 24 -14.71 -10.35 -1.56
N VAL A 25 -14.02 -11.15 -2.37
CA VAL A 25 -14.61 -12.34 -3.00
C VAL A 25 -15.03 -13.36 -1.95
N LEU A 26 -14.18 -13.66 -0.97
CA LEU A 26 -14.50 -14.59 0.12
C LEU A 26 -15.70 -14.11 0.94
N ARG A 27 -15.75 -12.81 1.24
CA ARG A 27 -16.84 -12.24 2.02
C ARG A 27 -18.17 -12.31 1.27
N TYR A 28 -18.22 -11.91 0.01
CA TYR A 28 -19.50 -11.79 -0.70
C TYR A 28 -19.93 -13.07 -1.43
N ALA A 29 -19.00 -13.85 -1.99
CA ALA A 29 -19.34 -15.08 -2.69
C ALA A 29 -19.43 -16.29 -1.77
N PHE A 30 -18.65 -16.31 -0.68
CA PHE A 30 -18.54 -17.47 0.22
C PHE A 30 -19.01 -17.17 1.65
N ASN A 31 -19.48 -15.95 1.93
CA ASN A 31 -19.89 -15.48 3.27
C ASN A 31 -18.82 -15.75 4.35
N ASN A 32 -17.54 -15.75 3.96
CA ASN A 32 -16.42 -16.06 4.82
C ASN A 32 -15.50 -14.84 4.93
N SER A 33 -15.32 -14.33 6.14
CA SER A 33 -14.39 -13.22 6.41
C SER A 33 -13.24 -13.73 7.27
N SER A 34 -12.01 -13.52 6.81
CA SER A 34 -10.80 -13.95 7.52
C SER A 34 -10.12 -12.76 8.20
N ILE A 35 -9.99 -12.83 9.52
CA ILE A 35 -9.26 -11.82 10.31
C ILE A 35 -7.79 -11.78 9.87
N ALA A 36 -7.18 -12.92 9.54
CA ALA A 36 -5.80 -12.97 9.06
C ALA A 36 -5.61 -12.23 7.72
N LEU A 37 -6.60 -12.30 6.80
CA LEU A 37 -6.54 -11.54 5.55
C LEU A 37 -6.67 -10.04 5.81
N GLN A 38 -7.56 -9.63 6.70
CA GLN A 38 -7.65 -8.23 7.12
C GLN A 38 -6.34 -7.76 7.75
N GLU A 39 -5.79 -8.47 8.74
CA GLU A 39 -4.52 -8.09 9.35
C GLU A 39 -3.40 -7.96 8.30
N LEU A 40 -3.34 -8.86 7.32
CA LEU A 40 -2.38 -8.78 6.23
C LEU A 40 -2.54 -7.51 5.38
N GLU A 41 -3.76 -6.99 5.19
CA GLU A 41 -3.98 -5.70 4.50
C GLU A 41 -3.27 -4.55 5.22
N TRP A 42 -3.41 -4.48 6.55
CA TRP A 42 -2.78 -3.43 7.35
C TRP A 42 -1.26 -3.48 7.26
N HIS A 43 -0.68 -4.68 7.25
CA HIS A 43 0.77 -4.86 7.15
C HIS A 43 1.29 -4.52 5.74
N LEU A 44 0.62 -4.99 4.69
CA LEU A 44 1.00 -4.66 3.31
C LEU A 44 0.87 -3.17 3.03
N PHE A 45 -0.22 -2.55 3.48
CA PHE A 45 -0.45 -1.12 3.33
C PHE A 45 0.61 -0.29 4.06
N SER A 46 0.89 -0.58 5.33
CA SER A 46 1.90 0.15 6.11
C SER A 46 3.31 0.00 5.53
N ALA A 47 3.71 -1.20 5.12
CA ALA A 47 5.01 -1.43 4.48
C ALA A 47 5.15 -0.63 3.17
N MET A 48 4.13 -0.66 2.31
CA MET A 48 4.11 0.11 1.06
C MET A 48 4.17 1.62 1.33
N PHE A 49 3.41 2.11 2.31
CA PHE A 49 3.33 3.52 2.66
C PHE A 49 4.67 4.06 3.20
N LEU A 50 5.30 3.35 4.12
CA LEU A 50 6.59 3.75 4.69
C LEU A 50 7.69 3.82 3.63
N LEU A 51 7.76 2.84 2.73
CA LEU A 51 8.70 2.85 1.60
C LEU A 51 8.42 4.01 0.64
N SER A 52 7.14 4.30 0.36
CA SER A 52 6.74 5.38 -0.53
C SER A 52 7.06 6.76 0.04
N ILE A 53 6.85 6.98 1.35
CA ILE A 53 7.22 8.23 2.03
C ILE A 53 8.72 8.43 2.04
N ALA A 54 9.50 7.41 2.38
CA ALA A 54 10.96 7.51 2.36
C ALA A 54 11.47 7.88 0.96
N TYR A 55 10.87 7.30 -0.10
CA TYR A 55 11.16 7.66 -1.48
C TYR A 55 10.75 9.10 -1.82
N GLY A 56 9.55 9.53 -1.45
CA GLY A 56 9.06 10.89 -1.71
C GLY A 56 9.90 11.97 -1.00
N LEU A 57 10.32 11.70 0.23
CA LEU A 57 11.20 12.57 1.00
C LEU A 57 12.58 12.71 0.32
N GLN A 58 13.17 11.61 -0.16
CA GLN A 58 14.45 11.65 -0.87
C GLN A 58 14.41 12.47 -2.17
N ASN A 59 13.27 12.51 -2.86
CA ASN A 59 13.14 13.24 -4.12
C ASN A 59 12.68 14.70 -3.93
N ASP A 60 12.65 15.22 -2.69
CA ASP A 60 12.18 16.57 -2.36
C ASP A 60 10.81 16.92 -2.98
N THR A 61 9.96 15.91 -3.22
CA THR A 61 8.61 16.10 -3.77
C THR A 61 7.62 16.54 -2.70
N HIS A 62 8.09 17.25 -1.68
CA HIS A 62 7.24 17.92 -0.71
C HIS A 62 6.43 18.99 -1.44
N VAL A 63 5.15 18.72 -1.65
CA VAL A 63 4.19 19.76 -2.03
C VAL A 63 4.15 20.72 -0.84
N ARG A 64 4.83 21.86 -0.97
CA ARG A 64 4.70 22.97 -0.04
C ARG A 64 3.27 23.48 -0.21
N VAL A 65 2.41 23.15 0.74
CA VAL A 65 1.10 23.80 0.83
C VAL A 65 1.36 25.16 1.45
N ASP A 66 1.72 26.14 0.62
CA ASP A 66 1.76 27.54 1.04
C ASP A 66 0.30 27.99 1.19
N VAL A 67 -0.22 27.93 2.42
CA VAL A 67 -1.61 28.30 2.77
C VAL A 67 -1.83 29.82 2.76
N PHE A 68 -0.75 30.60 2.75
CA PHE A 68 -0.79 32.06 2.72
C PHE A 68 0.09 32.59 1.59
N SER A 69 -0.56 33.05 0.52
CA SER A 69 -0.04 34.07 -0.40
C SER A 69 -0.43 35.46 0.09
#